data_AF-A0A2M8ELI1-F1
#
_entry.id   AF-A0A2M8ELI1-F1
#
_cell.length_a   1.000
_cell.length_b   1.000
_cell.length_c   1.000
_cell.angle_alpha   90.00
_cell.angle_beta   90.00
_cell.angle_gamma   90.00
#
_symmetry.space_group_name_H-M   'P 1'
#
loop_
_entity.id
_entity.type
_entity.pdbx_description
1 polymer ?
#
loop_
_entity_poly.entity_id
_entity_poly.type
_entity_poly.pdbx_seq_one_letter_code
_entity_poly.pdbx_strand_id
1 'polypeptide(L)'
;MESIAQVLANLKSNDSGKYLSQEWQLYGYRLAMWLGDTERVSMYMKLAKNEDRDLLQKAWDFVKDSKARSKPRLFLWKLTQLKKV
;
A
#
# COMPACT_ATOMS: atom_id res chain seq x y z
N MET A 1 2.10 31.82 -22.29
CA MET A 1 1.46 30.49 -22.25
C MET A 1 2.56 29.46 -22.29
N GLU A 2 2.69 28.65 -21.24
CA GLU A 2 3.64 27.54 -21.24
C GLU A 2 3.20 26.50 -22.28
N SER A 3 4.16 25.87 -22.95
CA SER A 3 3.83 24.82 -23.92
C SER A 3 3.40 23.54 -23.20
N ILE A 4 2.51 22.76 -23.81
CA ILE A 4 2.08 21.45 -23.27
C ILE A 4 3.31 20.55 -23.00
N ALA A 5 4.34 20.65 -23.83
CA ALA A 5 5.60 19.92 -23.64
C ALA A 5 6.35 20.35 -22.36
N GLN A 6 6.35 21.64 -22.02
CA GLN A 6 6.95 22.15 -20.78
C GLN A 6 6.17 21.71 -19.54
N VAL A 7 4.83 21.71 -19.62
CA VAL A 7 3.97 21.21 -18.53
C VAL A 7 4.21 19.72 -18.27
N LEU A 8 4.30 18.90 -19.33
CA LEU A 8 4.60 17.47 -19.21
C LEU A 8 6.01 17.19 -18.67
N ALA A 9 7.00 18.01 -19.04
CA ALA A 9 8.36 17.91 -18.51
C ALA A 9 8.41 18.25 -17.01
N ASN A 10 7.66 19.27 -16.58
CA ASN A 10 7.57 19.69 -15.18
C ASN A 10 6.82 18.68 -14.29
N LEU A 11 5.83 17.97 -14.83
CA LEU A 11 5.15 16.88 -14.10
C LEU A 11 6.07 15.68 -13.86
N LYS A 12 6.96 15.36 -14.81
CA LYS A 12 7.95 14.29 -14.62
C LYS A 12 8.97 14.59 -13.53
N SER A 13 9.30 15.86 -13.30
CA SER A 13 10.35 16.27 -12.37
C SER A 13 9.86 16.52 -10.94
N ASN A 14 8.55 16.69 -10.71
CA ASN A 14 8.01 17.08 -9.40
C ASN A 14 7.42 15.95 -8.55
N ASP A 15 7.18 14.74 -9.10
CA ASP A 15 6.28 13.76 -8.46
C ASP A 15 6.91 12.46 -7.94
N SER A 16 8.24 12.35 -7.92
CA SER A 16 8.87 11.23 -7.23
C SER A 16 9.49 11.72 -5.93
N GLY A 17 8.69 11.77 -4.86
CA GLY A 17 9.24 11.69 -3.51
C GLY A 17 10.26 10.55 -3.51
N LYS A 18 11.54 10.88 -3.27
CA LYS A 18 12.77 10.18 -3.68
C LYS A 18 12.90 8.67 -3.34
N TYR A 19 11.89 8.02 -2.78
CA TYR A 19 11.97 6.66 -2.24
C TYR A 19 10.79 5.73 -2.61
N LEU A 20 9.75 6.20 -3.31
CA LEU A 20 8.61 5.38 -3.74
C LEU A 20 8.53 5.34 -5.27
N SER A 21 9.40 4.54 -5.89
CA SER A 21 9.49 4.41 -7.36
C SER A 21 8.55 3.36 -7.93
N GLN A 22 8.07 2.42 -7.12
CA GLN A 22 7.28 1.28 -7.56
C GLN A 22 5.88 1.28 -6.90
N GLU A 23 4.87 0.84 -7.65
CA GLU A 23 3.46 0.80 -7.22
C GLU A 23 3.30 0.03 -5.91
N TRP A 24 3.95 -1.13 -5.78
CA TRP A 24 3.87 -1.95 -4.57
C TRP A 24 4.49 -1.27 -3.34
N GLN A 25 5.48 -0.37 -3.51
CA GLN A 25 6.03 0.39 -2.40
C GLN A 25 5.01 1.41 -1.90
N LEU A 26 4.37 2.13 -2.82
CA LEU A 26 3.33 3.10 -2.49
C LEU A 26 2.14 2.42 -1.82
N TYR A 27 1.75 1.25 -2.33
CA TYR A 27 0.68 0.47 -1.73
C TYR A 27 1.04 -0.06 -0.36
N GLY A 28 2.23 -0.63 -0.17
CA GLY A 28 2.68 -1.09 1.14
C GLY A 28 2.69 0.05 2.17
N TYR A 29 3.12 1.25 1.76
CA TYR A 29 3.04 2.46 2.59
C TYR A 29 1.60 2.84 2.93
N ARG A 30 0.70 2.89 1.93
CA ARG A 30 -0.73 3.19 2.13
C ARG A 30 -1.40 2.19 3.05
N LEU A 31 -1.11 0.91 2.89
CA LEU A 31 -1.64 -0.17 3.70
C LEU A 31 -1.23 -0.02 5.17
N ALA A 32 0.04 0.32 5.43
CA ALA A 32 0.54 0.63 6.76
C ALA A 32 -0.21 1.82 7.39
N MET A 33 -0.42 2.90 6.62
CA MET A 33 -1.20 4.06 7.07
C MET A 33 -2.66 3.70 7.37
N TRP A 34 -3.33 2.97 6.47
CA TRP A 34 -4.72 2.55 6.62
C TRP A 34 -4.95 1.64 7.82
N LEU A 35 -3.97 0.78 8.13
CA LEU A 35 -4.00 -0.09 9.30
C LEU A 35 -3.53 0.61 10.58
N GLY A 36 -2.99 1.82 10.49
CA GLY A 36 -2.43 2.57 11.61
C GLY A 36 -1.14 1.97 12.19
N ASP A 37 -0.36 1.27 11.36
CA ASP A 37 0.87 0.57 11.74
C ASP A 37 2.07 1.09 10.94
N THR A 38 2.31 2.40 11.06
CA THR A 38 3.37 3.11 10.32
C THR A 38 4.77 2.76 10.80
N GLU A 39 4.91 2.21 12.01
CA GLU A 39 6.19 1.72 12.54
C GLU A 39 6.73 0.53 11.73
N ARG A 40 5.84 -0.21 11.04
CA ARG A 40 6.16 -1.43 10.29
C ARG A 40 5.98 -1.29 8.79
N VAL A 41 6.07 -0.07 8.25
CA VAL A 41 5.96 0.22 6.80
C VAL A 41 6.81 -0.74 5.95
N SER A 42 8.05 -1.01 6.36
CA SER A 42 8.95 -1.90 5.62
C SER A 42 8.43 -3.34 5.49
N MET A 43 7.69 -3.82 6.51
CA MET A 43 7.02 -5.12 6.47
C MET A 43 5.87 -5.11 5.44
N TYR A 44 5.04 -4.08 5.43
CA TYR A 44 3.94 -3.96 4.47
C TYR A 44 4.42 -3.76 3.03
N MET A 45 5.53 -3.04 2.83
CA MET A 45 6.19 -2.96 1.52
C MET A 45 6.69 -4.32 1.05
N LYS A 46 7.32 -5.12 1.92
CA LYS A 46 7.73 -6.50 1.59
C LYS A 46 6.54 -7.40 1.26
N LEU A 47 5.44 -7.27 2.01
CA LEU A 47 4.18 -7.97 1.70
C LEU A 47 3.66 -7.55 0.32
N ALA A 48 3.53 -6.25 0.05
CA ALA A 48 3.07 -5.75 -1.24
C ALA A 48 3.96 -6.18 -2.42
N LYS A 49 5.26 -6.39 -2.17
CA LYS A 49 6.21 -6.86 -3.20
C LYS A 49 6.03 -8.34 -3.54
N ASN A 50 5.78 -9.17 -2.52
CA ASN A 50 5.86 -10.63 -2.64
C ASN A 50 4.50 -11.30 -2.77
N GLU A 51 3.43 -10.63 -2.35
CA GLU A 51 2.07 -11.16 -2.36
C GLU A 51 1.26 -10.62 -3.52
N ASP A 52 0.27 -11.40 -3.94
CA ASP A 52 -0.72 -10.94 -4.92
C ASP A 52 -1.49 -9.73 -4.36
N ARG A 53 -1.58 -8.68 -5.18
CA ARG A 53 -2.32 -7.47 -4.85
C ARG A 53 -3.78 -7.76 -4.53
N ASP A 54 -4.41 -8.68 -5.25
CA ASP A 54 -5.81 -9.02 -5.02
C ASP A 54 -6.02 -9.67 -3.64
N LEU A 55 -5.05 -10.46 -3.16
CA LEU A 55 -5.10 -11.05 -1.82
C LEU A 55 -4.99 -9.98 -0.73
N LEU A 56 -4.07 -9.05 -0.89
CA LEU A 56 -3.90 -7.93 0.05
C LEU A 56 -5.14 -7.03 0.07
N GLN A 57 -5.71 -6.76 -1.10
CA GLN A 57 -6.93 -5.96 -1.21
C GLN A 57 -8.12 -6.65 -0.56
N LYS A 58 -8.33 -7.96 -0.81
CA LYS A 58 -9.38 -8.76 -0.14
C LYS A 58 -9.20 -8.79 1.37
N ALA A 59 -7.97 -8.90 1.87
CA ALA A 59 -7.69 -8.85 3.30
C ALA A 59 -7.99 -7.46 3.88
N TRP A 60 -7.63 -6.38 3.16
CA TRP A 60 -7.93 -5.01 3.57
C TRP A 60 -9.44 -4.74 3.60
N ASP A 61 -10.17 -5.13 2.56
CA ASP A 61 -11.62 -4.95 2.47
C ASP A 61 -12.37 -5.64 3.60
N PHE A 62 -11.86 -6.76 4.10
CA PHE A 62 -12.39 -7.43 5.29
C PHE A 62 -12.15 -6.64 6.58
N VAL A 63 -11.03 -5.92 6.69
CA VAL A 63 -10.60 -5.25 7.92
C VAL A 63 -11.05 -3.80 8.00
N LYS A 64 -11.23 -3.10 6.87
CA LYS A 64 -11.48 -1.66 6.83
C LYS A 64 -12.64 -1.23 7.74
N ASP A 65 -13.74 -1.98 7.69
CA ASP A 65 -14.97 -1.72 8.45
C ASP A 65 -15.02 -2.44 9.81
N SER A 66 -13.98 -3.20 10.16
CA SER A 66 -13.93 -3.93 11.42
C SER A 66 -13.71 -3.00 12.62
N LYS A 67 -14.35 -3.32 13.75
CA LYS A 67 -14.11 -2.68 15.06
C LYS A 67 -13.05 -3.43 15.89
N ALA A 68 -12.16 -4.17 15.22
CA ALA A 68 -11.19 -5.01 15.89
C ALA A 68 -10.21 -4.17 16.74
N ARG A 69 -9.83 -4.70 17.91
CA ARG A 69 -8.85 -4.06 18.81
C ARG A 69 -7.52 -3.76 18.11
N SER A 70 -7.12 -4.58 17.15
CA SER A 70 -5.93 -4.36 16.34
C SER A 70 -6.20 -4.76 14.89
N LYS A 71 -6.48 -3.76 14.05
CA LYS A 71 -6.64 -3.93 12.60
C LYS A 71 -5.41 -4.59 11.94
N PRO A 72 -4.16 -4.21 12.28
CA PRO A 72 -2.96 -4.87 11.73
C PRO A 72 -2.93 -6.39 11.95
N ARG A 73 -3.25 -6.84 13.17
CA ARG A 73 -3.25 -8.27 13.50
C ARG A 73 -4.38 -9.00 12.78
N LEU A 74 -5.57 -8.40 12.71
CA LEU A 74 -6.69 -8.98 11.99
C LEU A 74 -6.39 -9.08 10.48
N PHE A 75 -5.72 -8.08 9.92
CA PHE A 75 -5.28 -8.07 8.52
C PHE A 75 -4.32 -9.22 8.23
N LEU A 76 -3.26 -9.37 9.02
CA LEU A 76 -2.29 -10.45 8.85
C LEU A 76 -2.95 -11.82 9.01
N TRP A 77 -3.80 -11.99 10.03
CA TRP A 77 -4.58 -13.22 10.19
C TRP A 77 -5.45 -13.51 8.96
N LYS A 78 -6.21 -12.53 8.47
CA LYS A 78 -7.09 -12.72 7.31
C LYS A 78 -6.31 -13.04 6.05
N LEU A 79 -5.18 -12.38 5.83
CA LEU A 79 -4.28 -12.68 4.72
C LEU A 79 -3.79 -14.13 4.78
N THR A 80 -3.42 -14.65 5.96
CA THR A 80 -3.05 -16.08 6.09
C THR A 80 -4.21 -17.03 5.82
N GLN A 81 -5.46 -16.65 6.11
CA GLN A 81 -6.62 -17.47 5.77
C GLN A 81 -6.85 -17.51 4.26
N LEU A 82 -6.73 -16.37 3.58
CA LEU A 82 -6.92 -16.28 2.14
C LEU A 82 -5.88 -17.07 1.33
N LYS A 83 -4.67 -17.25 1.88
CA LYS A 83 -3.61 -18.05 1.26
C LYS A 83 -3.77 -19.58 1.40
N LYS A 84 -4.62 -20.02 2.33
CA LYS A 84 -4.86 -21.46 2.57
C LYS A 84 -5.96 -22.02 1.67
N VAL A 85 -6.68 -21.14 0.97
CA VAL A 85 -7.71 -21.48 -0.01
C VAL A 85 -7.02 -21.77 -1.34
#